data_AF-A0A8S1NPK1-F1
#
_entry.id   AF-A0A8S1NPK1-F1
#
_cell.length_a   1.000
_cell.length_b   1.000
_cell.length_c   1.000
_cell.angle_alpha   90.00
_cell.angle_beta   90.00
_cell.angle_gamma   90.00
#
_symmetry.space_group_name_H-M   'P 1'
#
loop_
_entity.id
_entity.type
_entity.pdbx_description
1 polymer ?
#
loop_
_entity_poly.entity_id
_entity_poly.type
_entity_poly.pdbx_seq_one_letter_code
_entity_poly.pdbx_strand_id
1 'polypeptide(L)'
;MSNCQQKFDSNFYTKLNNLEQRFYQLEADKEDLEQLILSIGELVMFYDLKKDPIKQYFIEKMQFILSRPFTLLNLRDKQVLNQNKTPITHRHQHNFSLPVLKLEKQAQVQSDLNNSIEKIKTMQEEYEMQQKDQEELIHHDIDNQMSAFKKKIINRQQKRKSHNHLNHSSIFASIQKLNETKTSDEEQTK
;
A
#
# COMPACT_ATOMS: atom_id res chain seq x y z
N MET A 1 7.39 -12.89 20.28
CA MET A 1 7.10 -11.46 20.01
C MET A 1 6.06 -11.02 21.02
N SER A 2 6.42 -10.08 21.90
CA SER A 2 5.59 -9.72 23.06
C SER A 2 4.34 -8.95 22.62
N ASN A 3 3.17 -9.55 22.83
CA ASN A 3 1.88 -8.88 22.73
C ASN A 3 1.71 -7.92 23.92
N CYS A 4 2.21 -6.69 23.79
CA CYS A 4 1.76 -5.60 24.66
C CYS A 4 0.37 -5.18 24.20
N GLN A 5 -0.67 -5.68 24.88
CA GLN A 5 -1.99 -5.04 24.85
C GLN A 5 -1.86 -3.67 25.51
N GLN A 6 -1.46 -2.64 24.74
CA GLN A 6 -1.59 -1.26 25.19
C GLN A 6 -3.08 -0.99 25.38
N LYS A 7 -3.49 -0.85 26.64
CA LYS A 7 -4.81 -0.33 27.00
C LYS A 7 -4.64 1.17 27.20
N PHE A 8 -5.39 1.96 26.44
CA PHE A 8 -5.46 3.39 26.67
C PHE A 8 -6.31 3.62 27.93
N ASP A 9 -5.62 3.89 29.04
CA ASP A 9 -6.27 4.12 30.32
C ASP A 9 -6.82 5.55 30.42
N SER A 10 -7.66 5.82 31.42
CA SER A 10 -8.22 7.17 31.63
C SER A 10 -7.14 8.25 31.71
N ASN A 11 -5.98 7.93 32.29
CA ASN A 11 -4.85 8.85 32.39
C ASN A 11 -4.29 9.26 31.02
N PHE A 12 -4.33 8.36 30.04
CA PHE A 12 -3.89 8.66 28.68
C PHE A 12 -4.82 9.69 28.04
N TYR A 13 -6.14 9.46 28.12
CA TYR A 13 -7.12 10.40 27.56
C TYR A 13 -7.12 11.74 28.28
N THR A 14 -6.88 11.78 29.60
CA THR A 14 -6.71 13.05 30.33
C THR A 14 -5.50 13.83 29.82
N LYS A 15 -4.35 13.16 29.62
CA LYS A 15 -3.15 13.81 29.05
C LYS A 15 -3.39 14.31 27.63
N LEU A 16 -3.99 13.48 26.78
CA LEU A 16 -4.32 13.84 25.40
C LEU A 16 -5.26 15.06 25.36
N ASN A 17 -6.30 15.07 26.18
CA ASN A 17 -7.25 16.19 26.24
C ASN A 17 -6.59 17.48 26.73
N ASN A 18 -5.67 17.40 27.69
CA ASN A 18 -4.89 18.57 28.14
C ASN A 18 -4.00 19.12 27.03
N LEU A 19 -3.31 18.24 26.29
CA LEU A 19 -2.51 18.64 25.13
C LEU A 19 -3.37 19.28 24.03
N GLU A 20 -4.55 18.72 23.77
CA GLU A 20 -5.52 19.27 22.82
C GLU A 20 -6.02 20.66 23.25
N GLN A 21 -6.37 20.85 24.52
CA GLN A 21 -6.81 22.15 25.03
C GLN A 21 -5.74 23.21 24.86
N ARG A 22 -4.49 22.90 25.24
CA ARG A 22 -3.34 23.81 25.06
C ARG A 22 -3.08 24.11 23.58
N PHE A 23 -3.26 23.12 22.71
CA PHE A 23 -3.17 23.31 21.26
C PHE A 23 -4.24 24.29 20.75
N TYR A 24 -5.51 24.13 21.15
CA TYR A 24 -6.58 25.02 20.73
C TYR A 24 -6.44 26.45 21.29
N GLN A 25 -5.81 26.59 22.46
CA GLN A 25 -5.49 27.88 23.07
C GLN A 25 -4.21 28.52 22.48
N LEU A 26 -3.50 27.84 21.59
CA LEU A 26 -2.21 28.27 21.02
C LEU A 26 -1.09 28.44 22.07
N GLU A 27 -1.21 27.73 23.19
CA GLU A 27 -0.26 27.73 24.32
C GLU A 27 0.64 26.49 24.35
N ALA A 28 0.50 25.61 23.35
CA ALA A 28 1.32 24.40 23.23
C ALA A 28 2.74 24.75 22.77
N ASP A 29 3.75 24.30 23.50
CA ASP A 29 5.13 24.43 23.05
C ASP A 29 5.49 23.33 22.03
N LYS A 30 6.75 23.30 21.58
CA LYS A 30 7.23 22.29 20.64
C LYS A 30 7.09 20.88 21.21
N GLU A 31 7.41 20.67 22.49
CA GLU A 31 7.37 19.37 23.13
C GLU A 31 5.93 18.88 23.30
N ASP A 32 5.01 19.77 23.65
CA ASP A 32 3.58 19.48 23.72
C ASP A 32 3.01 19.08 22.37
N LEU A 33 3.41 19.79 21.29
CA LEU A 33 2.99 19.47 19.93
C LEU A 33 3.51 18.09 19.49
N GLU A 34 4.77 17.78 19.78
CA GLU A 34 5.35 16.47 19.49
C GLU A 34 4.62 15.37 20.28
N GLN A 35 4.39 15.57 21.58
CA GLN A 35 3.64 14.62 22.41
C GLN A 35 2.21 14.43 21.94
N LEU A 36 1.54 15.50 21.50
CA LEU A 36 0.17 15.44 20.96
C LEU A 36 0.12 14.61 19.68
N ILE A 37 1.05 14.85 18.75
CA ILE A 37 1.14 14.11 17.49
C ILE A 37 1.44 12.64 17.74
N LEU A 38 2.40 12.34 18.63
CA LEU A 38 2.74 10.97 18.99
C LEU A 38 1.54 10.26 19.63
N SER A 39 0.85 10.90 20.57
CA SER A 39 -0.31 10.32 21.26
C SER A 39 -1.45 10.00 20.29
N ILE A 40 -1.73 10.88 19.32
CA ILE A 40 -2.75 10.59 18.30
C ILE A 40 -2.26 9.52 17.32
N GLY A 41 -0.96 9.52 16.96
CA GLY A 41 -0.34 8.48 16.15
C GLY A 41 -0.47 7.09 16.76
N GLU A 42 -0.26 6.95 18.07
CA GLU A 42 -0.47 5.70 18.82
C GLU A 42 -1.92 5.21 18.71
N LEU A 43 -2.90 6.12 18.83
CA LEU A 43 -4.31 5.78 18.66
C LEU A 43 -4.60 5.31 17.23
N VAL A 44 -4.09 6.01 16.21
CA VAL A 44 -4.25 5.61 14.81
C VAL A 44 -3.70 4.20 14.59
N MET A 45 -2.48 3.92 15.06
CA MET A 45 -1.87 2.60 14.93
C MET A 45 -2.69 1.51 15.62
N PHE A 46 -3.15 1.77 16.84
CA PHE A 46 -3.93 0.80 17.60
C PHE A 46 -5.26 0.45 16.92
N TYR A 47 -5.99 1.46 16.44
CA TYR A 47 -7.27 1.25 15.78
C TYR A 47 -7.11 0.70 14.36
N ASP A 48 -5.97 0.92 13.71
CA ASP A 48 -5.61 0.26 12.45
C ASP A 48 -5.48 -1.26 12.61
N LEU A 49 -4.76 -1.69 13.64
CA LEU A 49 -4.60 -3.12 13.96
C LEU A 49 -5.95 -3.80 14.24
N LYS A 50 -6.92 -3.05 14.77
CA LYS A 50 -8.27 -3.52 15.05
C LYS A 50 -9.24 -3.39 13.87
N LYS A 51 -8.83 -2.75 12.76
CA LYS A 51 -9.68 -2.37 11.63
C LYS A 51 -10.94 -1.59 12.07
N ASP A 52 -10.78 -0.75 13.08
CA ASP A 52 -11.88 0.01 13.67
C ASP A 52 -12.13 1.30 12.85
N PRO A 53 -13.38 1.61 12.44
CA PRO A 53 -13.70 2.83 11.71
C PRO A 53 -13.33 4.11 12.47
N ILE A 54 -13.21 4.07 13.80
CA ILE A 54 -12.78 5.22 14.60
C ILE A 54 -11.36 5.70 14.26
N LYS A 55 -10.53 4.87 13.60
CA LYS A 55 -9.22 5.28 13.08
C LYS A 55 -9.33 6.54 12.22
N GLN A 56 -10.38 6.64 11.40
CA GLN A 56 -10.58 7.76 10.49
C GLN A 56 -10.69 9.09 11.24
N TYR A 57 -11.39 9.11 12.37
CA TYR A 57 -11.49 10.28 13.24
C TYR A 57 -10.11 10.76 13.71
N PHE A 58 -9.22 9.83 14.12
CA PHE A 58 -7.88 10.19 14.57
C PHE A 58 -6.95 10.62 13.43
N ILE A 59 -7.13 10.06 12.23
CA ILE A 59 -6.43 10.53 11.02
C ILE A 59 -6.81 11.98 10.71
N GLU A 60 -8.10 12.29 10.68
CA GLU A 60 -8.59 13.65 10.43
C GLU A 60 -8.09 14.64 11.49
N LYS A 61 -8.03 14.19 12.76
CA LYS A 61 -7.50 14.99 13.85
C LYS A 61 -6.00 15.28 13.70
N MET A 62 -5.21 14.29 13.30
CA MET A 62 -3.79 14.48 12.94
C MET A 62 -3.62 15.45 11.77
N GLN A 63 -4.38 15.28 10.69
CA GLN A 63 -4.33 16.17 9.53
C GLN A 63 -4.67 17.61 9.92
N PHE A 64 -5.70 17.80 10.75
CA PHE A 64 -6.07 19.10 11.27
C PHE A 64 -4.91 19.76 12.05
N ILE A 65 -4.28 19.03 12.97
CA ILE A 65 -3.17 19.56 13.78
C ILE A 65 -1.99 19.96 12.89
N LEU A 66 -1.61 19.10 11.94
CA LEU A 66 -0.48 19.33 11.03
C LEU A 66 -0.75 20.44 10.00
N SER A 67 -2.01 20.68 9.66
CA SER A 67 -2.39 21.76 8.73
C SER A 67 -2.23 23.17 9.31
N ARG A 68 -2.08 23.30 10.65
CA ARG A 68 -2.00 24.61 11.29
C ARG A 68 -0.62 25.25 11.06
N PRO A 69 -0.56 26.53 10.61
CA PRO A 69 0.71 27.23 10.41
C PRO A 69 1.59 27.25 11.65
N PHE A 70 0.99 27.41 12.83
CA PHE A 70 1.68 27.36 14.12
C PHE A 70 2.41 26.04 14.36
N THR A 71 1.75 24.91 14.07
CA THR A 71 2.35 23.58 14.19
C THR A 71 3.57 23.43 13.30
N LEU A 72 3.44 23.86 12.03
CA LEU A 72 4.54 23.79 11.07
C LEU A 72 5.73 24.66 11.48
N LEU A 73 5.48 25.84 12.06
CA LEU A 73 6.53 26.73 12.54
C LEU A 73 7.27 26.17 13.76
N ASN A 74 6.55 25.56 14.71
CA ASN A 74 7.15 25.02 15.92
C ASN A 74 7.87 23.68 15.71
N LEU A 75 7.36 22.84 14.80
CA LEU A 75 7.98 21.55 14.47
C LEU A 75 9.12 21.68 13.45
N ARG A 76 9.27 22.85 12.81
CA ARG A 76 10.41 23.09 11.91
C ARG A 76 11.68 23.13 12.74
N ASP A 77 12.46 22.05 12.67
CA ASP A 77 13.76 21.99 13.30
C ASP A 77 14.66 23.15 12.85
N LYS A 78 15.46 23.67 13.79
CA LYS A 78 16.64 24.52 13.51
C LYS A 78 17.74 23.76 12.75
N GLN A 79 17.44 22.69 12.02
CA GLN A 79 18.41 21.96 11.21
C GLN A 79 18.96 22.80 10.04
N VAL A 80 18.32 23.93 9.70
CA VAL A 80 18.90 24.93 8.77
C VAL A 80 19.91 25.87 9.46
N LEU A 81 20.01 25.90 10.80
CA LEU A 81 20.92 26.80 11.53
C LEU A 81 22.22 26.13 12.01
N ASN A 82 22.33 24.79 11.97
CA ASN A 82 23.45 24.05 12.59
C ASN A 82 24.29 23.19 11.63
N GLN A 83 24.17 23.34 10.31
CA GLN A 83 25.13 22.71 9.37
C GLN A 83 26.40 23.53 9.12
N ASN A 84 26.56 24.72 9.70
CA ASN A 84 27.77 25.52 9.56
C ASN A 84 28.41 25.86 10.91
N LYS A 85 28.97 24.85 11.59
CA LYS A 85 30.09 25.09 12.51
C LYS A 85 31.30 24.26 12.08
N THR A 86 31.91 24.77 11.01
CA THR A 86 33.34 24.91 10.67
C THR A 86 34.30 23.73 10.89
N PRO A 87 35.32 23.65 10.02
CA PRO A 87 36.64 23.95 10.59
C PRO A 87 37.52 24.84 9.70
N ILE A 88 38.36 25.62 10.37
CA ILE A 88 39.64 26.19 9.90
C ILE A 88 39.56 27.57 9.21
N THR A 89 39.86 28.58 10.05
CA THR A 89 40.75 29.71 9.81
C THR A 89 41.13 30.02 8.36
N HIS A 90 40.76 31.20 7.87
CA HIS A 90 41.72 32.27 7.63
C HIS A 90 41.01 33.62 7.54
N ARG A 91 41.59 34.59 8.25
CA ARG A 91 41.39 36.02 8.06
C ARG A 91 41.26 36.34 6.57
N HIS A 92 40.19 37.05 6.19
CA HIS A 92 40.28 38.38 5.60
C HIS A 92 38.86 38.93 5.47
N GLN A 93 38.60 40.04 6.15
CA GLN A 93 37.44 40.88 5.90
C GLN A 93 37.55 41.39 4.47
N HIS A 94 36.84 40.77 3.53
CA HIS A 94 36.51 41.42 2.27
C HIS A 94 35.01 41.65 2.25
N ASN A 95 34.66 42.92 2.42
CA ASN A 95 33.34 43.47 2.18
C ASN A 95 33.00 43.27 0.69
N PHE A 96 32.49 42.10 0.32
CA PHE A 96 31.88 41.94 -1.00
C PHE A 96 30.62 42.82 -1.05
N SER A 97 30.53 43.63 -2.09
CA SER A 97 29.39 44.53 -2.28
C SER A 97 28.09 43.72 -2.40
N LEU A 98 26.98 44.28 -1.92
CA LEU A 98 25.63 43.68 -1.99
C LEU A 98 25.27 42.99 -3.33
N PRO A 99 25.72 43.47 -4.52
CA PRO A 99 25.51 42.78 -5.78
C PRO A 99 26.13 41.38 -5.88
N VAL A 100 27.32 41.16 -5.32
CA VAL A 100 28.03 39.87 -5.38
C VAL A 100 27.31 38.81 -4.55
N LEU A 101 26.85 39.19 -3.35
CA LEU A 101 26.02 38.33 -2.50
C LEU A 101 24.68 37.95 -3.14
N LYS A 102 24.10 38.84 -3.97
CA LYS A 102 22.87 38.53 -4.72
C LYS A 102 23.13 37.54 -5.85
N LEU A 103 24.24 37.68 -6.57
CA LEU A 103 24.66 36.76 -7.63
C LEU A 103 24.93 35.36 -7.08
N GLU A 104 25.61 35.26 -5.94
CA GLU A 104 25.88 33.97 -5.28
C GLU A 104 24.58 33.29 -4.83
N LYS A 105 23.65 34.04 -4.22
CA LYS A 105 22.32 33.52 -3.88
C LYS A 105 21.52 33.08 -5.11
N GLN A 106 21.59 33.82 -6.21
CA GLN A 106 20.89 33.42 -7.45
C GLN A 106 21.49 32.16 -8.06
N ALA A 107 22.81 32.00 -8.05
CA ALA A 107 23.46 30.78 -8.52
C ALA A 107 23.07 29.57 -7.67
N GLN A 108 22.98 29.74 -6.35
CA GLN A 108 22.57 28.66 -5.44
C GLN A 108 21.09 28.27 -5.62
N VAL A 109 20.19 29.24 -5.83
CA VAL A 109 18.79 28.95 -6.16
C VAL A 109 18.67 28.21 -7.50
N GLN A 110 19.50 28.54 -8.49
CA GLN A 110 19.51 27.83 -9.78
C GLN A 110 20.03 26.40 -9.66
N SER A 111 21.06 26.15 -8.84
CA SER A 111 21.53 24.77 -8.60
C SER A 111 20.49 23.91 -7.88
N ASP A 112 19.80 24.49 -6.90
CA ASP A 112 18.75 23.79 -6.15
C ASP A 112 17.54 23.46 -7.04
N LEU A 113 17.20 24.37 -7.97
CA LEU A 113 16.14 24.16 -8.95
C LEU A 113 16.49 23.04 -9.93
N ASN A 114 17.72 23.01 -10.45
CA ASN A 114 18.17 21.98 -11.39
C ASN A 114 18.16 20.58 -10.74
N ASN A 115 18.66 20.47 -9.50
CA ASN A 115 18.60 19.23 -8.73
C ASN A 115 17.14 18.77 -8.48
N SER A 116 16.22 19.71 -8.24
CA SER A 116 14.81 19.38 -8.09
C SER A 116 14.18 18.87 -9.39
N ILE A 117 14.55 19.44 -10.54
CA ILE A 117 14.02 19.03 -11.85
C ILE A 117 14.50 17.62 -12.20
N GLU A 118 15.77 17.31 -11.98
CA GLU A 118 16.31 15.95 -12.21
C GLU A 118 15.60 14.93 -11.32
N LYS A 119 15.38 15.25 -10.04
CA LYS A 119 14.65 14.38 -9.12
C LYS A 119 13.19 14.15 -9.53
N ILE A 120 12.52 15.17 -10.05
CA ILE A 120 11.15 15.02 -10.56
C ILE A 120 11.14 14.09 -11.78
N LYS A 121 12.12 14.24 -12.68
CA LYS A 121 12.23 13.40 -13.86
C LYS A 121 12.47 11.94 -13.51
N THR A 122 13.36 11.65 -12.56
CA THR A 122 13.60 10.26 -12.12
C THR A 122 12.36 9.64 -11.49
N MET A 123 11.58 10.40 -10.70
CA MET A 123 10.32 9.89 -10.15
C MET A 123 9.26 9.60 -11.22
N GLN A 124 9.23 10.40 -12.29
CA GLN A 124 8.32 10.16 -13.41
C GLN A 124 8.69 8.87 -14.16
N GLU A 125 9.98 8.66 -14.42
CA GLU A 125 10.49 7.43 -15.07
C GLU A 125 10.20 6.18 -14.21
N GLU A 126 10.40 6.25 -12.89
CA GLU A 126 10.05 5.17 -11.96
C GLU A 126 8.55 4.86 -11.95
N TYR A 127 7.71 5.90 -12.02
CA TYR A 127 6.25 5.74 -12.04
C TYR A 127 5.76 5.06 -13.32
N GLU A 128 6.30 5.44 -14.48
CA GLU A 128 5.97 4.79 -15.76
C GLU A 128 6.39 3.32 -15.77
N MET A 129 7.57 3.00 -15.23
CA MET A 129 8.05 1.62 -15.10
C MET A 129 7.12 0.80 -14.19
N GLN A 130 6.69 1.34 -13.05
CA GLN A 130 5.75 0.66 -12.16
C GLN A 130 4.38 0.42 -12.81
N GLN A 131 3.88 1.34 -13.62
CA GLN A 131 2.64 1.13 -14.36
C GLN A 131 2.76 -0.03 -15.35
N LYS A 132 3.87 -0.09 -16.08
CA LYS A 132 4.12 -1.17 -17.04
C LYS A 132 4.22 -2.53 -16.36
N ASP A 133 4.94 -2.61 -15.23
CA ASP A 133 5.04 -3.86 -14.45
C ASP A 133 3.66 -4.33 -13.96
N GLN A 134 2.81 -3.39 -13.52
CA GLN A 134 1.44 -3.73 -13.10
C GLN A 134 0.59 -4.22 -14.27
N GLU A 135 0.70 -3.61 -15.44
CA GLU A 135 0.00 -4.02 -16.65
C GLU A 135 0.42 -5.43 -17.09
N GLU A 136 1.72 -5.72 -17.07
CA GLU A 136 2.25 -7.07 -17.36
C GLU A 136 1.75 -8.11 -16.34
N LEU A 137 1.69 -7.76 -15.05
CA LEU A 137 1.17 -8.64 -14.01
C LEU A 137 -0.32 -8.97 -14.23
N ILE A 138 -1.12 -7.97 -14.57
CA ILE A 138 -2.54 -8.12 -14.87
C ILE A 138 -2.74 -9.02 -16.09
N HIS A 139 -1.99 -8.78 -17.17
CA HIS A 139 -2.07 -9.61 -18.37
C HIS A 139 -1.71 -11.07 -18.10
N HIS A 140 -0.64 -11.30 -17.35
CA HIS A 140 -0.23 -12.64 -16.96
C HIS A 140 -1.30 -13.36 -16.11
N ASP A 141 -1.96 -12.67 -15.18
CA ASP A 141 -3.04 -13.25 -14.39
C ASP A 141 -4.26 -13.59 -15.26
N ILE A 142 -4.65 -12.69 -16.17
CA ILE A 142 -5.74 -12.93 -17.13
C ILE A 142 -5.46 -14.18 -17.98
N ASP A 143 -4.24 -14.30 -18.50
CA ASP A 143 -3.85 -15.45 -19.32
C ASP A 143 -3.88 -16.76 -18.53
N ASN A 144 -3.45 -16.73 -17.27
CA ASN A 144 -3.53 -17.88 -16.37
C ASN A 144 -4.98 -18.28 -16.07
N GLN A 145 -5.85 -17.33 -15.78
CA GLN A 145 -7.28 -17.59 -15.57
C GLN A 145 -7.93 -18.16 -16.84
N MET A 146 -7.61 -17.61 -18.00
CA MET A 146 -8.13 -18.05 -19.30
C MET A 146 -7.65 -19.47 -19.63
N SER A 147 -6.38 -19.77 -19.38
CA SER A 147 -5.78 -21.11 -19.47
C SER A 147 -6.52 -22.13 -18.58
N ALA A 148 -6.76 -21.78 -17.31
CA ALA A 148 -7.48 -22.62 -16.38
C ALA A 148 -8.94 -22.87 -16.83
N PHE A 149 -9.60 -21.85 -17.36
CA PHE A 149 -10.95 -21.95 -17.89
C PHE A 149 -11.02 -22.86 -19.13
N LYS A 150 -10.10 -22.68 -20.10
CA LYS A 150 -9.97 -23.55 -21.28
C LYS A 150 -9.75 -25.01 -20.88
N LYS A 151 -8.85 -25.28 -19.93
CA LYS A 151 -8.62 -26.64 -19.38
C LYS A 151 -9.90 -27.23 -18.78
N LYS A 152 -10.67 -26.45 -18.01
CA LYS A 152 -11.96 -26.91 -17.45
C LYS A 152 -12.98 -27.26 -18.54
N ILE A 153 -13.05 -26.48 -19.63
CA ILE A 153 -13.94 -26.78 -20.76
C ILE A 153 -13.52 -28.08 -21.45
N ILE A 154 -12.23 -28.23 -21.78
CA ILE A 154 -11.71 -29.43 -22.45
C ILE A 154 -12.01 -30.68 -21.61
N ASN A 155 -11.76 -30.64 -20.30
CA ASN A 155 -12.05 -31.75 -19.39
C ASN A 155 -13.54 -32.10 -19.36
N ARG A 156 -14.44 -31.10 -19.40
CA ARG A 156 -15.90 -31.35 -19.48
C ARG A 156 -16.28 -32.00 -20.81
N GLN A 157 -15.69 -31.58 -21.92
CA GLN A 157 -15.96 -32.19 -23.24
C GLN A 157 -15.46 -33.64 -23.31
N GLN A 158 -14.27 -33.93 -22.80
CA GLN A 158 -13.72 -35.29 -22.75
C GLN A 158 -14.57 -36.21 -21.85
N LYS A 159 -15.01 -35.74 -20.68
CA LYS A 159 -15.94 -36.50 -19.82
C LYS A 159 -17.25 -36.84 -20.53
N ARG A 160 -17.82 -35.90 -21.29
CA ARG A 160 -19.04 -36.15 -22.09
C ARG A 160 -18.81 -37.18 -23.20
N LYS A 161 -17.67 -37.14 -23.89
CA LYS A 161 -17.31 -38.15 -24.91
C LYS A 161 -17.09 -39.54 -24.31
N SER A 162 -16.43 -39.64 -23.16
CA SER A 162 -16.22 -40.91 -22.45
C SER A 162 -17.54 -41.51 -21.93
N HIS A 163 -18.45 -40.69 -21.41
CA HIS A 163 -19.75 -41.15 -20.93
C HIS A 163 -20.67 -41.68 -22.05
N ASN A 164 -20.63 -41.03 -23.22
CA ASN A 164 -21.36 -41.52 -24.40
C ASN A 164 -20.79 -42.84 -24.95
N HIS A 165 -19.49 -43.08 -24.80
CA HIS A 165 -18.86 -44.33 -25.24
C HIS A 165 -19.17 -45.53 -24.31
N LEU A 166 -19.26 -45.28 -23.00
CA LEU A 166 -19.66 -46.28 -21.99
C LEU A 166 -21.13 -46.70 -22.14
N ASN A 167 -22.02 -45.76 -22.46
CA ASN A 167 -23.44 -46.07 -22.69
C ASN A 167 -23.65 -46.89 -23.98
N HIS A 168 -22.93 -46.60 -25.06
CA HIS A 168 -23.04 -47.41 -26.29
C HIS A 168 -22.49 -48.84 -26.11
N SER A 169 -21.39 -49.01 -25.37
CA SER A 169 -20.80 -50.32 -25.06
C SER A 169 -21.72 -51.16 -24.14
N SER A 170 -22.33 -50.54 -23.12
CA SER A 170 -23.27 -51.20 -22.21
C SER A 170 -24.56 -51.63 -22.91
N ILE A 171 -25.10 -50.79 -23.80
CA ILE A 171 -26.30 -51.12 -24.59
C ILE A 171 -25.98 -52.26 -25.57
N PHE A 172 -24.84 -52.22 -26.26
CA PHE A 172 -24.45 -53.29 -27.20
C PHE A 172 -24.24 -54.64 -26.49
N ALA A 173 -23.57 -54.65 -25.34
CA ALA A 173 -23.36 -55.87 -24.56
C ALA A 173 -24.66 -56.43 -23.96
N SER A 174 -25.64 -55.57 -23.65
CA SER A 174 -26.95 -55.97 -23.17
C SER A 174 -27.83 -56.54 -24.29
N ILE A 175 -27.74 -55.99 -25.52
CA ILE A 175 -28.44 -56.51 -26.69
C ILE A 175 -27.87 -57.86 -27.15
N GLN A 176 -26.55 -58.06 -27.08
CA GLN A 176 -25.91 -59.34 -27.42
C GLN A 176 -26.36 -60.47 -26.48
N LYS A 177 -26.41 -60.22 -25.16
CA LYS A 177 -26.91 -61.20 -24.18
C LYS A 177 -28.40 -61.52 -24.37
N LEU A 178 -29.21 -60.55 -24.79
CA LEU A 178 -30.64 -60.75 -25.07
C LEU A 178 -30.88 -61.60 -26.34
N ASN A 179 -30.02 -61.50 -27.34
CA ASN A 179 -30.10 -62.32 -28.55
C ASN A 179 -29.60 -63.76 -28.29
N GLU A 180 -28.58 -63.95 -27.45
CA GLU A 180 -28.13 -65.29 -27.04
C GLU A 180 -29.17 -66.05 -26.20
N THR A 181 -29.94 -65.35 -25.36
CA THR A 181 -31.06 -65.96 -24.62
C THR A 181 -32.26 -66.33 -25.48
N LYS A 182 -32.46 -65.67 -26.64
CA LYS A 182 -33.57 -66.01 -27.55
C LYS A 182 -33.28 -67.20 -28.44
N THR A 183 -32.01 -67.50 -28.72
CA THR A 183 -31.61 -68.67 -29.52
C THR A 183 -31.49 -69.96 -28.72
N SER A 184 -31.49 -69.91 -27.39
CA SER A 184 -31.37 -71.10 -26.53
C SER A 184 -32.72 -71.75 -26.17
N ASP A 185 -33.84 -71.04 -26.33
CA ASP A 185 -35.18 -71.54 -25.97
C ASP A 185 -35.94 -72.19 -27.14
N GLU A 186 -35.39 -72.18 -28.36
CA GLU A 186 -36.01 -72.86 -29.53
C GLU A 186 -35.50 -74.30 -29.77
N GLU A 187 -34.49 -74.78 -29.03
CA GLU A 187 -33.91 -76.13 -29.23
C GLU A 187 -34.37 -77.22 -28.23
N GLN A 188 -35.42 -76.99 -27.43
CA GLN A 188 -35.95 -78.02 -26.51
C GLN A 188 -37.40 -78.45 -26.73
N THR A 189 -38.01 -78.13 -27.87
CA THR A 189 -39.25 -78.80 -28.30
C THR A 189 -39.20 -79.18 -29.77
N LYS A 190 -38.61 -80.34 -30.06
CA LYS A 190 -39.12 -81.29 -31.05
C LYS A 190 -38.46 -82.65 -30.91
#